data_AF-A0A849Z3Z5-F1
#
_entry.id   AF-A0A849Z3Z5-F1
#
_cell.length_a   1.000
_cell.length_b   1.000
_cell.length_c   1.000
_cell.angle_alpha   90.00
_cell.angle_beta   90.00
_cell.angle_gamma   90.00
#
_symmetry.space_group_name_H-M   'P 1'
#
loop_
_entity.id
_entity.type
_entity.pdbx_description
1 polymer ?
#
loop_
_entity_poly.entity_id
_entity_poly.type
_entity_poly.pdbx_seq_one_letter_code
_entity_poly.pdbx_strand_id
1 'polypeptide(L)'
;MTRKLLSTLFAVLALSATPVLVGCEADDVETADEQNATATKNARIETFVGLDGQHYFNVIAGNGEKVLRSEGYTSEGAMETGIEAVKDSGVDTDAYDLLQATDGSWYFNLVAENAEIIGTSEMYSTKTNANRALKATREILAKVNRQEAAETGGAEFEVFKGLDSKYYFRLRAANGEIVISSQAYTTKASAKKGVASIRTNGGDAANFEIIPAQNDQFYFVLRASNGKIIGRGEAYVSESNAERAVESISELIASEKIADPS
;
A
#
# COMPACT_ATOMS: atom_id res chain seq x y z
N MET A 1 33.24 55.72 4.09
CA MET A 1 32.96 56.26 5.44
C MET A 1 31.69 55.59 5.97
N THR A 2 31.73 55.10 7.22
CA THR A 2 30.61 54.78 8.15
C THR A 2 29.54 53.73 7.71
N ARG A 3 29.51 52.50 8.27
CA ARG A 3 28.83 52.03 9.52
C ARG A 3 27.30 52.29 9.46
N LYS A 4 26.35 51.39 9.82
CA LYS A 4 26.26 50.26 10.76
C LYS A 4 24.81 49.67 10.67
N LEU A 5 24.64 48.38 11.03
CA LEU A 5 23.64 47.72 11.95
C LEU A 5 22.16 48.22 11.99
N LEU A 6 21.11 47.46 12.31
CA LEU A 6 20.75 46.05 12.61
C LEU A 6 19.24 46.08 13.01
N SER A 7 18.46 45.03 12.70
CA SER A 7 17.32 44.44 13.46
C SER A 7 16.22 45.29 14.13
N THR A 8 14.92 44.94 13.92
CA THR A 8 13.87 44.62 14.95
C THR A 8 12.50 44.36 14.28
N LEU A 9 11.83 43.22 14.53
CA LEU A 9 10.82 42.91 15.58
C LEU A 9 9.38 43.32 15.19
N PHE A 10 8.48 42.33 14.99
CA PHE A 10 7.05 42.53 14.72
C PHE A 10 6.21 42.34 15.99
N ALA A 11 5.24 43.25 16.17
CA ALA A 11 4.34 43.36 17.30
C ALA A 11 2.96 42.70 17.07
N VAL A 12 2.32 42.34 18.18
CA VAL A 12 0.99 41.73 18.37
C VAL A 12 -0.11 42.80 18.41
N LEU A 13 -1.35 42.47 17.99
CA LEU A 13 -2.70 42.90 18.50
C LEU A 13 -3.76 42.61 17.39
N ALA A 14 -5.06 42.38 17.59
CA ALA A 14 -5.99 42.13 18.70
C ALA A 14 -7.32 41.64 18.10
N LEU A 15 -8.14 40.98 18.91
CA LEU A 15 -9.47 40.43 18.61
C LEU A 15 -10.60 41.41 18.99
N SER A 16 -11.67 41.54 18.19
CA SER A 16 -13.01 41.91 18.68
C SER A 16 -14.12 41.65 17.64
N ALA A 17 -15.26 41.13 18.09
CA ALA A 17 -16.45 40.79 17.30
C ALA A 17 -17.62 41.77 17.54
N THR A 18 -18.53 41.89 16.55
CA THR A 18 -19.89 42.45 16.67
C THR A 18 -20.86 41.77 15.66
N PRO A 19 -22.18 41.64 15.93
CA PRO A 19 -23.15 41.08 14.96
C PRO A 19 -24.37 41.99 14.59
N VAL A 20 -25.13 41.55 13.55
CA VAL A 20 -26.53 41.87 13.12
C VAL A 20 -26.67 43.14 12.20
N LEU A 21 -27.45 43.27 11.09
CA LEU A 21 -28.81 42.84 10.67
C LEU A 21 -29.05 42.99 9.11
N VAL A 22 -29.87 42.07 8.55
CA VAL A 22 -30.78 42.06 7.34
C VAL A 22 -30.72 43.13 6.23
N GLY A 23 -30.74 42.67 4.96
CA GLY A 23 -31.16 43.43 3.75
C GLY A 23 -31.41 42.51 2.54
N CYS A 24 -32.45 42.79 1.75
CA CYS A 24 -33.10 41.95 0.72
C CYS A 24 -32.40 41.85 -0.66
N GLU A 25 -32.87 40.84 -1.40
CA GLU A 25 -32.97 40.70 -2.87
C GLU A 25 -31.75 40.30 -3.70
N ALA A 26 -32.05 39.46 -4.68
CA ALA A 26 -31.18 38.53 -5.39
C ALA A 26 -30.40 39.19 -6.53
N ASP A 27 -29.22 38.64 -6.80
CA ASP A 27 -28.69 38.47 -8.16
C ASP A 27 -27.74 37.26 -8.17
N ASP A 28 -28.01 36.33 -9.08
CA ASP A 28 -27.24 35.12 -9.34
C ASP A 28 -25.79 35.46 -9.76
N VAL A 29 -24.80 35.02 -8.99
CA VAL A 29 -23.41 34.91 -9.46
C VAL A 29 -22.73 33.69 -8.82
N GLU A 30 -22.55 32.67 -9.65
CA GLU A 30 -21.36 31.83 -9.78
C GLU A 30 -20.90 31.03 -8.54
N THR A 31 -21.21 29.73 -8.61
CA THR A 31 -20.59 28.66 -7.81
C THR A 31 -19.07 28.67 -7.97
N ALA A 32 -18.36 29.03 -6.91
CA ALA A 32 -16.92 28.82 -6.78
C ALA A 32 -16.53 28.53 -5.32
N ASP A 33 -17.12 27.48 -4.74
CA ASP A 33 -16.55 26.86 -3.53
C ASP A 33 -15.57 25.75 -3.94
N GLU A 34 -14.40 26.16 -4.45
CA GLU A 34 -13.26 25.27 -4.62
C GLU A 34 -11.96 25.97 -4.19
N GLN A 35 -11.88 26.38 -2.94
CA GLN A 35 -10.59 26.55 -2.27
C GLN A 35 -10.66 26.02 -0.85
N ASN A 36 -10.60 24.69 -0.71
CA ASN A 36 -10.11 24.09 0.51
C ASN A 36 -9.14 22.95 0.22
N ALA A 37 -8.05 22.99 0.99
CA ALA A 37 -7.05 21.98 1.23
C ALA A 37 -6.07 21.67 0.09
N THR A 38 -4.81 22.00 0.37
CA THR A 38 -3.61 21.25 0.00
C THR A 38 -3.85 19.75 0.28
N ALA A 39 -4.56 19.05 -0.60
CA ALA A 39 -4.66 17.61 -0.56
C ALA A 39 -3.26 17.08 -0.88
N THR A 40 -2.58 16.56 0.12
CA THR A 40 -1.38 15.73 -0.08
C THR A 40 -1.79 14.63 -1.06
N LYS A 41 -1.43 14.80 -2.33
CA LYS A 41 -1.82 13.86 -3.38
C LYS A 41 -1.19 12.51 -3.04
N ASN A 42 -2.01 11.58 -2.58
CA ASN A 42 -1.61 10.22 -2.28
C ASN A 42 -1.77 9.34 -3.51
N ALA A 43 -0.98 8.26 -3.56
CA ALA A 43 -1.23 7.18 -4.48
C ALA A 43 -2.63 6.62 -4.22
N ARG A 44 -3.40 6.32 -5.26
CA ARG A 44 -4.78 5.82 -5.11
C ARG A 44 -5.24 5.10 -6.36
N ILE A 45 -6.35 4.39 -6.24
CA ILE A 45 -7.09 3.84 -7.36
C ILE A 45 -8.35 4.69 -7.54
N GLU A 46 -8.56 5.22 -8.74
CA GLU A 46 -9.74 6.02 -9.09
C GLU A 46 -10.63 5.25 -10.05
N THR A 47 -11.91 5.12 -9.71
CA THR A 47 -12.93 4.45 -10.53
C THR A 47 -13.75 5.46 -11.32
N PHE A 48 -14.29 5.05 -12.47
CA PHE A 48 -15.20 5.86 -13.28
C PHE A 48 -15.99 4.99 -14.27
N VAL A 49 -17.10 5.51 -14.78
CA VAL A 49 -17.87 4.91 -15.87
C VAL A 49 -17.55 5.63 -17.18
N GLY A 50 -17.19 4.86 -18.21
CA GLY A 50 -16.89 5.38 -19.54
C GLY A 50 -18.15 5.82 -20.30
N LEU A 51 -17.97 6.54 -21.41
CA LEU A 51 -19.09 6.93 -22.30
C LEU A 51 -19.77 5.72 -22.95
N ASP A 52 -19.10 4.57 -22.95
CA ASP A 52 -19.61 3.27 -23.38
C ASP A 52 -20.44 2.56 -22.29
N GLY A 53 -20.59 3.17 -21.11
CA GLY A 53 -21.32 2.60 -19.97
C GLY A 53 -20.55 1.52 -19.21
N GLN A 54 -19.30 1.24 -19.56
CA GLN A 54 -18.47 0.26 -18.84
C GLN A 54 -17.77 0.92 -17.64
N HIS A 55 -17.46 0.11 -16.62
CA HIS A 55 -16.74 0.51 -15.42
C HIS A 55 -15.24 0.35 -15.61
N TYR A 56 -14.46 1.28 -15.07
CA TYR A 56 -13.01 1.31 -15.23
C TYR A 56 -12.33 1.82 -13.97
N PHE A 57 -11.04 1.56 -13.83
CA PHE A 57 -10.20 2.24 -12.86
C PHE A 57 -8.85 2.67 -13.44
N ASN A 58 -8.24 3.68 -12.82
CA ASN A 58 -6.84 4.06 -13.04
C ASN A 58 -6.06 3.93 -11.72
N VAL A 59 -4.82 3.48 -11.81
CA VAL A 59 -3.85 3.62 -10.72
C VAL A 59 -3.19 4.98 -10.86
N ILE A 60 -3.31 5.80 -9.83
CA ILE A 60 -2.84 7.18 -9.79
C ILE A 60 -1.64 7.28 -8.84
N ALA A 61 -0.54 7.82 -9.32
CA ALA A 61 0.63 8.15 -8.51
C ALA A 61 0.35 9.34 -7.57
N GLY A 62 1.17 9.50 -6.53
CA GLY A 62 1.05 10.64 -5.60
C GLY A 62 1.30 12.02 -6.25
N ASN A 63 1.83 12.10 -7.46
CA ASN A 63 1.90 13.36 -8.22
C ASN A 63 0.60 13.64 -9.03
N GLY A 64 -0.34 12.69 -9.07
CA GLY A 64 -1.57 12.74 -9.88
C GLY A 64 -1.46 12.09 -11.26
N GLU A 65 -0.31 11.52 -11.62
CA GLU A 65 -0.09 10.84 -12.90
C GLU A 65 -0.82 9.48 -12.94
N LYS A 66 -1.45 9.18 -14.08
CA LYS A 66 -2.04 7.86 -14.34
C LYS A 66 -0.92 6.91 -14.76
N VAL A 67 -0.70 5.85 -13.97
CA VAL A 67 0.40 4.90 -14.22
C VAL A 67 -0.07 3.55 -14.75
N LEU A 68 -1.37 3.26 -14.62
CA LEU A 68 -2.02 2.06 -15.12
C LEU A 68 -3.51 2.34 -15.33
N ARG A 69 -4.10 1.73 -16.35
CA ARG A 69 -5.54 1.79 -16.62
C ARG A 69 -6.10 0.40 -16.86
N SER A 70 -7.27 0.10 -16.30
CA SER A 70 -7.96 -1.17 -16.53
C SER A 70 -8.60 -1.26 -17.91
N GLU A 71 -8.97 -2.48 -18.31
CA GLU A 71 -10.00 -2.67 -19.34
C GLU A 71 -11.39 -2.28 -18.81
N GLY A 72 -12.40 -2.30 -19.68
CA GLY A 72 -13.79 -2.01 -19.33
C GLY A 72 -14.46 -3.23 -18.70
N TYR A 73 -15.12 -3.03 -17.56
CA TYR A 73 -15.92 -4.03 -16.87
C TYR A 73 -17.42 -3.77 -17.09
N THR A 74 -18.20 -4.83 -17.21
CA THR A 74 -19.66 -4.72 -17.43
C THR A 74 -20.45 -4.39 -16.16
N SER A 75 -19.82 -4.42 -14.98
CA SER A 75 -20.45 -4.10 -13.70
C SER A 75 -19.43 -3.58 -12.69
N GLU A 76 -19.92 -2.87 -11.68
CA GLU A 76 -19.12 -2.37 -10.55
C GLU A 76 -18.43 -3.50 -9.78
N GLY A 77 -19.15 -4.57 -9.40
CA GLY A 77 -18.54 -5.69 -8.68
C GLY A 77 -17.44 -6.43 -9.47
N ALA A 78 -17.53 -6.48 -10.80
CA ALA A 78 -16.46 -7.03 -11.63
C ALA A 78 -15.21 -6.12 -11.63
N MET A 79 -15.42 -4.80 -11.67
CA MET A 79 -14.35 -3.82 -11.53
C MET A 79 -13.68 -3.89 -10.15
N GLU A 80 -14.46 -4.04 -9.07
CA GLU A 80 -13.95 -4.24 -7.71
C GLU A 80 -13.06 -5.49 -7.63
N THR A 81 -13.52 -6.61 -8.21
CA THR A 81 -12.69 -7.82 -8.33
C THR A 81 -11.38 -7.55 -9.08
N GLY A 82 -11.45 -6.75 -10.16
CA GLY A 82 -10.26 -6.32 -10.92
C GLY A 82 -9.30 -5.44 -10.13
N ILE A 83 -9.81 -4.54 -9.29
CA ILE A 83 -9.00 -3.70 -8.39
C ILE A 83 -8.21 -4.58 -7.44
N GLU A 84 -8.85 -5.60 -6.88
CA GLU A 84 -8.22 -6.51 -5.93
C GLU A 84 -7.18 -7.41 -6.60
N ALA A 85 -7.44 -7.85 -7.83
CA ALA A 85 -6.44 -8.51 -8.66
C ALA A 85 -5.23 -7.60 -8.92
N VAL A 86 -5.43 -6.29 -9.13
CA VAL A 86 -4.34 -5.33 -9.36
C VAL A 86 -3.52 -5.10 -8.09
N LYS A 87 -4.15 -5.04 -6.91
CA LYS A 87 -3.46 -4.91 -5.63
C LYS A 87 -2.61 -6.13 -5.29
N ASP A 88 -3.10 -7.35 -5.54
CA ASP A 88 -2.34 -8.59 -5.31
C ASP A 88 -1.23 -8.81 -6.36
N SER A 89 -1.57 -8.65 -7.64
CA SER A 89 -0.62 -8.95 -8.73
C SER A 89 0.38 -7.82 -8.93
N GLY A 90 -0.03 -6.57 -8.74
CA GLY A 90 0.78 -5.42 -9.08
C GLY A 90 1.95 -5.14 -8.13
N VAL A 91 2.04 -5.83 -6.99
CA VAL A 91 3.25 -5.83 -6.16
C VAL A 91 4.27 -6.89 -6.58
N ASP A 92 3.86 -7.85 -7.42
CA ASP A 92 4.70 -8.92 -7.95
C ASP A 92 5.48 -8.47 -9.19
N THR A 93 6.79 -8.70 -9.19
CA THR A 93 7.65 -8.41 -10.35
C THR A 93 7.36 -9.30 -11.54
N ASP A 94 6.87 -10.51 -11.29
CA ASP A 94 6.65 -11.52 -12.32
C ASP A 94 5.26 -11.38 -13.00
N ALA A 95 4.42 -10.44 -12.54
CA ALA A 95 3.07 -10.19 -13.06
C ALA A 95 3.02 -9.19 -14.23
N TYR A 96 4.16 -8.72 -14.72
CA TYR A 96 4.23 -7.67 -15.74
C TYR A 96 4.82 -8.17 -17.06
N ASP A 97 4.03 -8.06 -18.12
CA ASP A 97 4.48 -8.32 -19.50
C ASP A 97 4.94 -7.01 -20.14
N LEU A 98 6.26 -6.86 -20.34
CA LEU A 98 6.84 -5.71 -21.04
C LEU A 98 6.86 -5.95 -22.56
N LEU A 99 6.08 -5.18 -23.29
CA LEU A 99 5.77 -5.38 -24.69
C LEU A 99 6.24 -4.20 -25.56
N GLN A 100 6.43 -4.45 -26.85
CA GLN A 100 6.70 -3.44 -27.86
C GLN A 100 5.60 -3.48 -28.92
N ALA A 101 4.98 -2.34 -29.20
CA ALA A 101 3.98 -2.20 -30.25
C ALA A 101 4.64 -2.10 -31.64
N THR A 102 3.79 -2.20 -32.67
CA THR A 102 4.20 -2.19 -34.07
C THR A 102 4.87 -0.89 -34.51
N ASP A 103 4.56 0.22 -33.83
CA ASP A 103 5.18 1.54 -34.03
C ASP A 103 6.55 1.68 -33.34
N GLY A 104 6.99 0.65 -32.61
CA GLY A 104 8.25 0.64 -31.85
C GLY A 104 8.14 1.19 -30.43
N SER A 105 7.00 1.73 -30.02
CA SER A 105 6.72 2.18 -28.66
C SER A 105 6.62 0.99 -27.70
N TRP A 106 6.97 1.19 -26.44
CA TRP A 106 6.99 0.17 -25.38
C TRP A 106 5.86 0.40 -24.39
N TYR A 107 5.24 -0.65 -23.90
CA TYR A 107 4.23 -0.58 -22.83
C TYR A 107 4.31 -1.84 -21.99
N PHE A 108 3.56 -1.91 -20.91
CA PHE A 108 3.43 -3.14 -20.14
C PHE A 108 1.99 -3.43 -19.77
N ASN A 109 1.67 -4.72 -19.69
CA ASN A 109 0.43 -5.22 -19.13
C ASN A 109 0.71 -5.76 -17.73
N LEU A 110 -0.15 -5.44 -16.78
CA LEU A 110 -0.27 -6.16 -15.52
C LEU A 110 -1.23 -7.33 -15.74
N VAL A 111 -0.75 -8.53 -15.43
CA VAL A 111 -1.42 -9.80 -15.70
C VAL A 111 -1.71 -10.49 -14.37
N ALA A 112 -2.98 -10.84 -14.17
CA ALA A 112 -3.42 -11.60 -13.01
C ALA A 112 -2.94 -13.06 -13.05
N GLU A 113 -3.05 -13.79 -11.92
CA GLU A 113 -2.68 -15.21 -11.85
C GLU A 113 -3.51 -16.11 -12.79
N ASN A 114 -4.72 -15.68 -13.16
CA ASN A 114 -5.58 -16.35 -14.15
C ASN A 114 -5.19 -16.01 -15.61
N ALA A 115 -4.07 -15.32 -15.83
CA ALA A 115 -3.58 -14.81 -17.12
C ALA A 115 -4.42 -13.70 -17.77
N GLU A 116 -5.33 -13.08 -17.03
CA GLU A 116 -6.12 -11.94 -17.50
C GLU A 116 -5.31 -10.63 -17.43
N ILE A 117 -5.46 -9.78 -18.44
CA ILE A 117 -4.89 -8.43 -18.41
C ILE A 117 -5.80 -7.56 -17.54
N ILE A 118 -5.29 -7.16 -16.38
CA ILE A 118 -6.05 -6.38 -15.39
C ILE A 118 -5.64 -4.89 -15.39
N GLY A 119 -4.60 -4.54 -16.14
CA GLY A 119 -4.28 -3.16 -16.43
C GLY A 119 -3.17 -3.01 -17.45
N THR A 120 -3.20 -1.91 -18.18
CA THR A 120 -2.26 -1.58 -19.24
C THR A 120 -1.66 -0.20 -18.98
N SER A 121 -0.35 -0.08 -19.19
CA SER A 121 0.36 1.19 -19.06
C SER A 121 0.10 2.12 -20.25
N GLU A 122 0.54 3.36 -20.13
CA GLU A 122 0.74 4.21 -21.31
C GLU A 122 1.89 3.68 -22.18
N MET A 123 2.02 4.27 -23.37
CA MET A 123 3.09 3.97 -24.32
C MET A 123 4.32 4.84 -24.02
N TYR A 124 5.50 4.23 -24.10
CA TYR A 124 6.79 4.85 -23.83
C TYR A 124 7.69 4.75 -25.06
N SER A 125 8.43 5.81 -25.35
CA SER A 125 9.35 5.84 -26.50
C SER A 125 10.54 4.88 -26.38
N THR A 126 10.85 4.37 -25.19
CA THR A 126 11.99 3.48 -24.96
C THR A 126 11.68 2.38 -23.95
N LYS A 127 12.30 1.21 -24.14
CA LYS A 127 12.26 0.09 -23.20
C LYS A 127 12.68 0.50 -21.78
N THR A 128 13.67 1.38 -21.67
CA THR A 128 14.17 1.87 -20.38
C THR A 128 13.12 2.70 -19.63
N ASN A 129 12.39 3.57 -20.33
CA ASN A 129 11.33 4.36 -19.70
C ASN A 129 10.17 3.47 -19.25
N ALA A 130 9.76 2.50 -20.09
CA ALA A 130 8.74 1.53 -19.70
C ALA A 130 9.14 0.71 -18.47
N ASN A 131 10.41 0.27 -18.36
CA ASN A 131 10.90 -0.42 -17.16
C ASN A 131 10.88 0.47 -15.90
N ARG A 132 11.23 1.75 -16.03
CA ARG A 132 11.15 2.69 -14.89
C ARG A 132 9.70 2.90 -14.46
N ALA A 133 8.79 3.04 -15.42
CA ALA A 133 7.37 3.17 -15.15
C ALA A 133 6.80 1.90 -14.48
N LEU A 134 7.12 0.70 -14.98
CA LEU A 134 6.75 -0.57 -14.35
C LEU A 134 7.20 -0.62 -12.88
N LYS A 135 8.49 -0.32 -12.63
CA LYS A 135 9.02 -0.27 -11.27
C LYS A 135 8.27 0.73 -10.39
N ALA A 136 7.95 1.91 -10.93
CA ALA A 136 7.20 2.94 -10.21
C ALA A 136 5.75 2.49 -9.93
N THR A 137 5.05 1.89 -10.90
CA THR A 137 3.70 1.35 -10.75
C THR A 137 3.64 0.33 -9.63
N ARG A 138 4.62 -0.58 -9.56
CA ARG A 138 4.74 -1.56 -8.45
C ARG A 138 4.90 -0.89 -7.08
N GLU A 139 5.74 0.14 -6.99
CA GLU A 139 5.95 0.91 -5.75
C GLU A 139 4.72 1.74 -5.37
N ILE A 140 3.93 2.18 -6.36
CA ILE A 140 2.67 2.90 -6.15
C ILE A 140 1.61 1.95 -5.61
N LEU A 141 1.46 0.75 -6.17
CA LEU A 141 0.50 -0.24 -5.68
C LEU A 141 0.86 -0.72 -4.27
N ALA A 142 2.14 -0.94 -3.98
CA ALA A 142 2.61 -1.20 -2.61
C ALA A 142 2.41 0.00 -1.65
N LYS A 143 2.17 1.22 -2.15
CA LYS A 143 1.78 2.36 -1.31
C LYS A 143 0.27 2.39 -1.09
N VAL A 144 -0.51 2.11 -2.13
CA VAL A 144 -1.98 2.00 -2.05
C VAL A 144 -2.36 0.97 -0.99
N ASN A 145 -1.82 -0.25 -1.08
CA ASN A 145 -2.11 -1.32 -0.12
C ASN A 145 -1.76 -0.91 1.32
N ARG A 146 -0.60 -0.25 1.52
CA ARG A 146 -0.18 0.26 2.84
C ARG A 146 -1.10 1.35 3.37
N GLN A 147 -1.59 2.23 2.50
CA GLN A 147 -2.49 3.31 2.90
C GLN A 147 -3.84 2.74 3.35
N GLU A 148 -4.40 1.79 2.60
CA GLU A 148 -5.63 1.11 2.99
C GLU A 148 -5.48 0.33 4.31
N ALA A 149 -4.35 -0.36 4.50
CA ALA A 149 -4.05 -1.03 5.77
C ALA A 149 -3.95 -0.03 6.93
N ALA A 150 -3.31 1.13 6.71
CA ALA A 150 -3.19 2.17 7.73
C ALA A 150 -4.56 2.81 8.10
N GLU A 151 -5.44 3.01 7.12
CA GLU A 151 -6.78 3.58 7.32
C GLU A 151 -7.70 2.62 8.09
N THR A 152 -7.55 1.31 7.88
CA THR A 152 -8.33 0.28 8.57
C THR A 152 -7.71 -0.16 9.90
N GLY A 153 -6.53 0.38 10.27
CA GLY A 153 -5.75 -0.09 11.42
C GLY A 153 -5.22 -1.52 11.27
N GLY A 154 -5.32 -2.08 10.05
CA GLY A 154 -4.92 -3.43 9.72
C GLY A 154 -3.42 -3.59 9.48
N ALA A 155 -3.05 -4.78 9.04
CA ALA A 155 -1.70 -5.12 8.62
C ALA A 155 -1.68 -5.49 7.14
N GLU A 156 -0.50 -5.57 6.52
CA GLU A 156 -0.34 -5.98 5.13
C GLU A 156 0.71 -7.08 5.01
N PHE A 157 0.38 -8.16 4.27
CA PHE A 157 1.39 -9.12 3.82
C PHE A 157 2.01 -8.68 2.50
N GLU A 158 3.32 -8.50 2.49
CA GLU A 158 4.08 -8.21 1.28
C GLU A 158 4.89 -9.46 0.90
N VAL A 159 4.52 -10.10 -0.21
CA VAL A 159 5.32 -11.19 -0.83
C VAL A 159 6.27 -10.58 -1.85
N PHE A 160 7.56 -10.89 -1.78
CA PHE A 160 8.57 -10.32 -2.66
C PHE A 160 9.68 -11.33 -2.99
N LYS A 161 10.38 -11.08 -4.10
CA LYS A 161 11.56 -11.86 -4.52
C LYS A 161 12.83 -11.18 -4.01
N GLY A 162 13.67 -11.94 -3.31
CA GLY A 162 14.97 -11.50 -2.82
C GLY A 162 16.04 -11.49 -3.92
N LEU A 163 17.18 -10.86 -3.62
CA LEU A 163 18.34 -10.83 -4.52
C LEU A 163 18.94 -12.22 -4.79
N ASP A 164 18.67 -13.17 -3.91
CA ASP A 164 19.04 -14.59 -4.04
C ASP A 164 18.05 -15.40 -4.90
N SER A 165 17.12 -14.72 -5.59
CA SER A 165 16.07 -15.32 -6.41
C SER A 165 15.10 -16.23 -5.64
N LYS A 166 15.05 -16.14 -4.31
CA LYS A 166 14.05 -16.80 -3.48
C LYS A 166 12.89 -15.86 -3.16
N TYR A 167 11.76 -16.42 -2.78
CA TYR A 167 10.57 -15.67 -2.38
C TYR A 167 10.51 -15.58 -0.86
N TYR A 168 10.09 -14.42 -0.38
CA TYR A 168 9.91 -14.10 1.02
C TYR A 168 8.56 -13.42 1.17
N PHE A 169 8.03 -13.44 2.38
CA PHE A 169 6.98 -12.52 2.78
C PHE A 169 7.33 -11.84 4.10
N ARG A 170 6.67 -10.71 4.33
CA ARG A 170 6.69 -10.00 5.61
C ARG A 170 5.31 -9.47 5.95
N LEU A 171 5.00 -9.40 7.23
CA LEU A 171 3.83 -8.72 7.75
C LEU A 171 4.22 -7.32 8.21
N ARG A 172 3.52 -6.31 7.73
CA ARG A 172 3.68 -4.91 8.13
C ARG A 172 2.48 -4.46 8.95
N ALA A 173 2.69 -3.86 10.10
CA ALA A 173 1.62 -3.20 10.86
C ALA A 173 1.16 -1.90 10.16
N ALA A 174 0.05 -1.32 10.61
CA ALA A 174 -0.52 -0.07 10.09
C ALA A 174 0.48 1.09 10.03
N ASN A 175 1.43 1.14 10.99
CA ASN A 175 2.50 2.15 11.03
C ASN A 175 3.64 1.90 10.02
N GLY A 176 3.57 0.81 9.25
CA GLY A 176 4.56 0.38 8.26
C GLY A 176 5.72 -0.47 8.81
N GLU A 177 5.81 -0.67 10.13
CA GLU A 177 6.84 -1.50 10.76
C GLU A 177 6.66 -2.97 10.41
N ILE A 178 7.78 -3.67 10.20
CA ILE A 178 7.76 -5.10 9.90
C ILE A 178 7.67 -5.85 11.22
N VAL A 179 6.58 -6.60 11.42
CA VAL A 179 6.32 -7.33 12.66
C VAL A 179 6.63 -8.83 12.55
N ILE A 180 6.52 -9.40 11.34
CA ILE A 180 6.90 -10.79 11.06
C ILE A 180 7.65 -10.85 9.74
N SER A 181 8.77 -11.57 9.71
CA SER A 181 9.49 -11.94 8.49
C SER A 181 9.51 -13.45 8.30
N SER A 182 9.37 -13.90 7.06
CA SER A 182 9.41 -15.32 6.70
C SER A 182 10.83 -15.83 6.45
N GLN A 183 10.97 -17.16 6.37
CA GLN A 183 12.13 -17.81 5.77
C GLN A 183 12.05 -17.77 4.23
N ALA A 184 13.14 -18.17 3.57
CA ALA A 184 13.19 -18.20 2.11
C ALA A 184 12.41 -19.38 1.51
N TYR A 185 11.61 -19.11 0.49
CA TYR A 185 10.86 -20.09 -0.30
C TYR A 185 11.41 -20.18 -1.72
N THR A 186 11.33 -21.37 -2.34
CA THR A 186 11.79 -21.59 -3.71
C THR A 186 10.80 -21.09 -4.77
N THR A 187 9.52 -20.92 -4.41
CA THR A 187 8.45 -20.50 -5.32
C THR A 187 7.51 -19.51 -4.66
N LYS A 188 6.95 -18.57 -5.44
CA LYS A 188 5.94 -17.60 -4.99
C LYS A 188 4.74 -18.30 -4.36
N ALA A 189 4.22 -19.35 -5.01
CA ALA A 189 3.09 -20.12 -4.51
C ALA A 189 3.36 -20.73 -3.13
N SER A 190 4.60 -21.14 -2.84
CA SER A 190 4.97 -21.64 -1.51
C SER A 190 5.04 -20.52 -0.47
N ALA A 191 5.51 -19.33 -0.84
CA ALA A 191 5.48 -18.16 0.05
C ALA A 191 4.04 -17.73 0.37
N LYS A 192 3.13 -17.71 -0.63
CA LYS A 192 1.69 -17.45 -0.43
C LYS A 192 1.05 -18.49 0.50
N LYS A 193 1.39 -19.77 0.38
CA LYS A 193 0.97 -20.81 1.35
C LYS A 193 1.51 -20.53 2.76
N GLY A 194 2.73 -20.01 2.87
CA GLY A 194 3.31 -19.55 4.13
C GLY A 194 2.49 -18.40 4.75
N VAL A 195 2.10 -17.39 3.96
CA VAL A 195 1.19 -16.31 4.39
C VAL A 195 -0.13 -16.88 4.91
N ALA A 196 -0.77 -17.78 4.15
CA ALA A 196 -1.99 -18.44 4.58
C ALA A 196 -1.79 -19.19 5.92
N SER A 197 -0.64 -19.83 6.11
CA SER A 197 -0.29 -20.48 7.37
C SER A 197 -0.16 -19.48 8.53
N ILE A 198 0.40 -18.28 8.31
CA ILE A 198 0.43 -17.23 9.34
C ILE A 198 -0.98 -16.79 9.67
N ARG A 199 -1.82 -16.52 8.67
CA ARG A 199 -3.23 -16.16 8.89
C ARG A 199 -4.00 -17.21 9.70
N THR A 200 -3.69 -18.49 9.51
CA THR A 200 -4.35 -19.59 10.24
C THR A 200 -3.83 -19.77 11.67
N ASN A 201 -2.52 -19.66 11.90
CA ASN A 201 -1.91 -20.03 13.19
C ASN A 201 -1.56 -18.80 14.05
N GLY A 202 -1.37 -17.65 13.44
CA GLY A 202 -0.83 -16.45 14.09
C GLY A 202 -1.84 -15.70 14.95
N GLY A 203 -3.13 -16.02 14.88
CA GLY A 203 -4.14 -15.46 15.78
C GLY A 203 -4.13 -16.06 17.19
N ASP A 204 -3.32 -17.09 17.43
CA ASP A 204 -3.18 -17.74 18.74
C ASP A 204 -1.76 -17.52 19.26
N ALA A 205 -1.63 -16.74 20.33
CA ALA A 205 -0.37 -16.44 20.99
C ALA A 205 0.39 -17.70 21.44
N ALA A 206 -0.30 -18.81 21.70
CA ALA A 206 0.33 -20.08 22.09
C ALA A 206 1.16 -20.73 20.96
N ASN A 207 0.95 -20.33 19.70
CA ASN A 207 1.76 -20.79 18.58
C ASN A 207 3.08 -20.01 18.43
N PHE A 208 3.28 -18.97 19.23
CA PHE A 208 4.52 -18.23 19.30
C PHE A 208 5.44 -18.79 20.38
N GLU A 209 6.73 -18.86 20.07
CA GLU A 209 7.78 -19.26 21.00
C GLU A 209 8.78 -18.13 21.12
N ILE A 210 8.98 -17.62 22.33
CA ILE A 210 10.02 -16.63 22.63
C ILE A 210 11.35 -17.36 22.82
N ILE A 211 12.35 -16.92 22.08
CA ILE A 211 13.68 -17.52 22.04
C ILE A 211 14.70 -16.44 22.46
N PRO A 212 15.57 -16.73 23.45
CA PRO A 212 16.69 -15.86 23.77
C PRO A 212 17.68 -15.81 22.59
N ALA A 213 18.13 -14.61 22.26
CA ALA A 213 19.18 -14.33 21.29
C ALA A 213 20.52 -14.10 21.98
N GLN A 214 21.55 -13.79 21.19
CA GLN A 214 22.81 -13.28 21.73
C GLN A 214 22.58 -11.86 22.30
N ASN A 215 23.49 -11.43 23.19
CA ASN A 215 23.48 -10.08 23.81
C ASN A 215 22.25 -9.77 24.66
N ASP A 216 21.72 -10.76 25.39
CA ASP A 216 20.58 -10.60 26.31
C ASP A 216 19.29 -10.07 25.64
N GLN A 217 19.16 -10.30 24.34
CA GLN A 217 17.95 -9.98 23.57
C GLN A 217 17.03 -11.20 23.45
N PHE A 218 15.78 -10.97 23.07
CA PHE A 218 14.74 -11.98 22.90
C PHE A 218 14.04 -11.75 21.57
N TYR A 219 13.72 -12.80 20.84
CA TYR A 219 12.87 -12.70 19.64
C TYR A 219 11.82 -13.78 19.72
N PHE A 220 10.82 -13.76 18.84
CA PHE A 220 9.86 -14.84 18.77
C PHE A 220 9.86 -15.51 17.40
N VAL A 221 9.40 -16.76 17.37
CA VAL A 221 9.05 -17.48 16.16
C VAL A 221 7.60 -17.93 16.22
N LEU A 222 6.91 -17.91 15.09
CA LEU A 222 5.57 -18.48 14.94
C LEU A 222 5.69 -19.86 14.30
N ARG A 223 5.05 -20.86 14.90
CA ARG A 223 5.02 -22.23 14.40
C ARG A 223 3.65 -22.59 13.82
N ALA A 224 3.66 -23.35 12.74
CA ALA A 224 2.46 -24.02 12.24
C ALA A 224 2.15 -25.27 13.09
N SER A 225 0.93 -25.81 12.97
CA SER A 225 0.52 -27.05 13.66
C SER A 225 1.41 -28.27 13.37
N ASN A 226 2.19 -28.26 12.29
CA ASN A 226 3.17 -29.28 11.96
C ASN A 226 4.57 -29.05 12.59
N GLY A 227 4.70 -28.07 13.49
CA GLY A 227 5.92 -27.70 14.22
C GLY A 227 6.92 -26.85 13.43
N LYS A 228 6.69 -26.60 12.13
CA LYS A 228 7.59 -25.79 11.31
C LYS A 228 7.50 -24.32 11.67
N ILE A 229 8.64 -23.63 11.72
CA ILE A 229 8.71 -22.18 11.84
C ILE A 229 8.20 -21.58 10.52
N ILE A 230 7.18 -20.73 10.63
CA ILE A 230 6.56 -20.04 9.49
C ILE A 230 6.79 -18.53 9.51
N GLY A 231 7.14 -17.96 10.67
CA GLY A 231 7.45 -16.54 10.82
C GLY A 231 8.42 -16.28 11.97
N ARG A 232 9.12 -15.15 11.90
CA ARG A 232 10.06 -14.69 12.92
C ARG A 232 9.88 -13.19 13.17
N GLY A 233 9.85 -12.80 14.43
CA GLY A 233 9.84 -11.40 14.88
C GLY A 233 11.23 -10.78 15.02
N GLU A 234 11.25 -9.48 15.28
CA GLU A 234 12.49 -8.76 15.59
C GLU A 234 13.05 -9.11 16.98
N ALA A 235 14.24 -8.61 17.26
CA ALA A 235 14.88 -8.77 18.57
C ALA A 235 14.48 -7.62 19.52
N TYR A 236 14.11 -7.98 20.73
CA TYR A 236 13.71 -7.12 21.83
C TYR A 236 14.73 -7.17 22.95
N VAL A 237 14.88 -6.09 23.69
CA VAL A 237 15.84 -5.99 24.80
C VAL A 237 15.39 -6.70 26.09
N SER A 238 14.19 -7.27 26.12
CA SER A 238 13.68 -8.05 27.25
C SER A 238 12.61 -9.05 26.82
N GLU A 239 12.46 -10.12 27.59
CA GLU A 239 11.44 -11.15 27.39
C GLU A 239 10.04 -10.54 27.42
N SER A 240 9.74 -9.71 28.43
CA SER A 240 8.45 -9.02 28.55
C SER A 240 8.12 -8.10 27.37
N ASN A 241 9.13 -7.50 26.71
CA ASN A 241 8.89 -6.73 25.49
C ASN A 241 8.50 -7.64 24.32
N ALA A 242 9.13 -8.82 24.21
CA ALA A 242 8.78 -9.81 23.20
C ALA A 242 7.38 -10.42 23.45
N GLU A 243 7.01 -10.68 24.70
CA GLU A 243 5.67 -11.15 25.09
C GLU A 243 4.58 -10.16 24.68
N ARG A 244 4.75 -8.87 25.04
CA ARG A 244 3.82 -7.81 24.63
C ARG A 244 3.73 -7.67 23.12
N ALA A 245 4.84 -7.82 22.41
CA ALA A 245 4.82 -7.82 20.94
C ALA A 245 4.04 -9.01 20.38
N VAL A 246 4.22 -10.22 20.92
CA VAL A 246 3.45 -11.41 20.53
C VAL A 246 1.96 -11.20 20.74
N GLU A 247 1.56 -10.66 21.90
CA GLU A 247 0.15 -10.37 22.20
C GLU A 247 -0.44 -9.43 21.15
N SER A 248 0.16 -8.25 20.94
CA SER A 248 -0.32 -7.28 19.94
C SER A 248 -0.32 -7.82 18.52
N ILE A 249 0.68 -8.63 18.14
CA ILE A 249 0.76 -9.22 16.80
C ILE A 249 -0.28 -10.33 16.62
N SER A 250 -0.53 -11.13 17.65
CA SER A 250 -1.55 -12.17 17.60
C SER A 250 -2.95 -11.57 17.49
N GLU A 251 -3.23 -10.50 18.23
CA GLU A 251 -4.44 -9.71 18.10
C GLU A 251 -4.54 -9.09 16.71
N LEU A 252 -3.47 -8.51 16.16
CA LEU A 252 -3.46 -7.92 14.81
C LEU A 252 -3.73 -8.95 13.71
N ILE A 253 -3.25 -10.19 13.86
CA ILE A 253 -3.53 -11.28 12.92
C ILE A 253 -4.96 -11.80 13.11
N ALA A 254 -5.46 -11.83 14.35
CA ALA A 254 -6.79 -12.31 14.71
C ALA A 254 -7.91 -11.30 14.45
N SER A 255 -7.62 -9.99 14.54
CA SER A 255 -8.62 -8.91 14.63
C SER A 255 -9.53 -8.83 13.41
N GLU A 256 -9.14 -9.44 12.30
CA GLU A 256 -9.97 -9.99 11.23
C GLU A 256 -9.03 -10.27 10.06
N LYS A 257 -8.55 -11.51 9.88
CA LYS A 257 -7.67 -11.99 8.77
C LYS A 257 -7.25 -10.90 7.75
N ILE A 258 -6.27 -10.07 8.14
CA ILE A 258 -5.47 -9.11 7.37
C ILE A 258 -5.95 -8.91 5.94
N ALA A 259 -6.86 -7.94 5.76
CA ALA A 259 -7.37 -7.42 4.49
C ALA A 259 -7.41 -8.50 3.40
N ASP A 260 -8.24 -9.54 3.57
CA ASP A 260 -8.66 -10.31 2.40
C ASP A 260 -9.61 -9.41 1.61
N PRO A 261 -9.29 -9.04 0.36
CA PRO A 261 -10.35 -8.68 -0.54
C PRO A 261 -11.18 -9.93 -0.82
N SER A 262 -12.36 -9.95 -0.23
CA SER A 262 -13.42 -10.92 -0.55
C SER A 262 -13.95 -10.69 -1.95
#